data_AF-A0A3M1KPR1-F1
#
_entry.id   AF-A0A3M1KPR1-F1
#
_cell.length_a   1.000
_cell.length_b   1.000
_cell.length_c   1.000
_cell.angle_alpha   90.00
_cell.angle_beta   90.00
_cell.angle_gamma   90.00
#
_symmetry.space_group_name_H-M   'P 1'
#
loop_
_entity.id
_entity.type
_entity.pdbx_description
1 polymer ?
#
loop_
_entity_poly.entity_id
_entity_poly.type
_entity_poly.pdbx_seq_one_letter_code
_entity_poly.pdbx_strand_id
1 'polypeptide(L)'
;MARGLHESAAATCLRPELFEVVTMLRTFIRLTIVIVGWYLVIPVLAHSSDCTVTFGFADATTSVSGVIAEVDYAAMPGDLPGDADAVACSGEIPGALATFNDIAAERRLKAGLVRLAPFGGASLFSCTVQNAVPRPSDFSITTVDATDSSLNSIVPRPQVVVTGIDCGGRGVPTTTSTTTTTLAPPADGCVVRLESRSGSPVSGLVFELDYTASGAEVVGAAQSAACKTLVPNALGAYNDIEADGVLVGALVHVAGFSGRTIISECEIDASVVPSISDFAVNVTEAVDPSGADIVPLPAVDVAEVVCGSGSAGSGTDGRNGGGNPAPGSCSGDYDITFAASSGPTLASLQVDVEYAAAPGDF
;
A
#
# COMPACT_ATOMS: atom_id res chain seq x y z
N MET A 1 5.69 -72.16 -78.89
CA MET A 1 4.67 -71.31 -79.53
C MET A 1 3.83 -70.68 -78.45
N ALA A 2 3.75 -69.34 -78.45
CA ALA A 2 2.87 -68.49 -77.64
C ALA A 2 2.92 -68.66 -76.11
N ARG A 3 3.23 -67.55 -75.42
CA ARG A 3 2.36 -66.91 -74.41
C ARG A 3 3.14 -65.78 -73.74
N GLY A 4 2.52 -64.60 -73.71
CA GLY A 4 3.06 -63.43 -73.03
C GLY A 4 2.99 -63.56 -71.51
N LEU A 5 3.79 -62.74 -70.83
CA LEU A 5 3.63 -62.33 -69.44
C LEU A 5 4.30 -60.97 -69.22
N HIS A 6 3.71 -60.23 -68.30
CA HIS A 6 3.91 -58.84 -67.90
C HIS A 6 5.35 -58.40 -67.59
N GLU A 7 5.67 -57.14 -67.90
CA GLU A 7 6.76 -56.38 -67.28
C GLU A 7 6.21 -55.11 -66.62
N SER A 8 6.56 -54.94 -65.35
CA SER A 8 6.04 -53.94 -64.42
C SER A 8 7.04 -52.79 -64.27
N ALA A 9 6.51 -51.57 -64.18
CA ALA A 9 7.25 -50.33 -64.04
C ALA A 9 7.90 -50.18 -62.64
N ALA A 10 9.06 -49.52 -62.60
CA ALA A 10 9.60 -48.87 -61.42
C ALA A 10 9.84 -47.38 -61.74
N ALA A 11 9.19 -46.52 -60.97
CA ALA A 11 9.29 -45.07 -61.07
C ALA A 11 10.48 -44.55 -60.23
N THR A 12 11.19 -43.54 -60.75
CA THR A 12 12.07 -42.70 -59.95
C THR A 12 11.93 -41.26 -60.43
N CYS A 13 11.26 -40.43 -59.64
CA CYS A 13 11.09 -38.99 -59.89
C CYS A 13 12.32 -38.22 -59.40
N LEU A 14 12.96 -37.48 -60.30
CA LEU A 14 13.92 -36.41 -59.99
C LEU A 14 13.15 -35.08 -59.80
N ARG A 15 13.48 -34.33 -58.75
CA ARG A 15 12.84 -33.04 -58.41
C ARG A 15 13.33 -31.90 -59.32
N PRO A 16 12.43 -30.97 -59.71
CA PRO A 16 12.76 -29.84 -60.59
C PRO A 16 13.09 -28.60 -59.75
N GLU A 17 14.36 -28.41 -59.41
CA GLU A 17 14.84 -27.10 -58.95
C GLU A 17 16.01 -26.70 -59.83
N LEU A 18 15.81 -25.75 -60.75
CA LEU A 18 16.86 -24.86 -61.28
C LEU A 18 16.42 -23.96 -62.47
N PHE A 19 15.11 -23.80 -62.75
CA PHE A 19 14.67 -23.03 -63.92
C PHE A 19 13.78 -21.80 -63.66
N GLU A 20 13.77 -21.25 -62.44
CA GLU A 20 13.03 -20.00 -62.13
C GLU A 20 13.87 -18.86 -61.51
N VAL A 21 15.20 -18.93 -61.53
CA VAL A 21 16.01 -17.89 -60.84
C VAL A 21 16.28 -16.65 -61.71
N VAL A 22 16.13 -16.71 -63.04
CA VAL A 22 16.61 -15.62 -63.91
C VAL A 22 15.52 -14.60 -64.30
N THR A 23 14.23 -14.93 -64.16
CA THR A 23 13.15 -14.03 -64.60
C THR A 23 12.54 -13.19 -63.46
N MET A 24 12.72 -13.56 -62.20
CA MET A 24 12.25 -12.76 -61.05
C MET A 24 13.14 -11.56 -60.69
N LEU A 25 14.38 -11.50 -61.20
CA LEU A 25 15.31 -10.43 -60.82
C LEU A 25 15.07 -9.11 -61.57
N ARG A 26 14.34 -9.12 -62.69
CA ARG A 26 14.03 -7.88 -63.45
C ARG A 26 12.74 -7.18 -62.99
N THR A 27 11.81 -7.89 -62.35
CA THR A 27 10.60 -7.27 -61.79
C THR A 27 10.86 -6.67 -60.41
N PHE A 28 11.87 -7.17 -59.67
CA PHE A 28 12.23 -6.61 -58.37
C PHE A 28 12.86 -5.22 -58.44
N ILE A 29 13.58 -4.87 -59.51
CA ILE A 29 14.31 -3.60 -59.61
C ILE A 29 13.40 -2.40 -59.95
N ARG A 30 12.24 -2.62 -60.58
CA ARG A 30 11.25 -1.54 -60.78
C ARG A 30 10.26 -1.38 -59.62
N LEU A 31 10.25 -2.30 -58.66
CA LEU A 31 9.48 -2.20 -57.42
C LEU A 31 10.34 -1.78 -56.21
N THR A 32 11.57 -1.28 -56.44
CA THR A 32 12.41 -0.73 -55.35
C THR A 32 12.43 0.81 -55.33
N ILE A 33 11.81 1.49 -56.30
CA ILE A 33 11.84 2.97 -56.40
C ILE A 33 10.40 3.53 -56.47
N VAL A 34 9.49 3.02 -55.63
CA VAL A 34 8.22 3.71 -55.31
C VAL A 34 7.86 3.56 -53.82
N ILE A 35 8.79 3.13 -52.96
CA ILE A 35 8.61 3.07 -51.51
C ILE A 35 9.79 3.76 -50.80
N VAL A 36 10.05 5.02 -51.17
CA VAL A 36 11.04 5.89 -50.47
C VAL A 36 10.32 7.06 -49.77
N GLY A 37 9.01 6.90 -49.52
CA GLY A 37 8.18 7.93 -48.91
C GLY A 37 7.23 7.40 -47.83
N TRP A 38 7.51 6.23 -47.26
CA TRP A 38 6.82 5.76 -46.07
C TRP A 38 7.78 5.94 -44.90
N TYR A 39 7.52 7.00 -44.15
CA TYR A 39 8.17 7.32 -42.89
C TYR A 39 8.34 6.06 -42.06
N LEU A 40 9.59 5.65 -41.85
CA LEU A 40 9.94 4.78 -40.73
C LEU A 40 9.69 5.62 -39.46
N VAL A 41 8.43 5.66 -39.02
CA VAL A 41 8.09 6.12 -37.67
C VAL A 41 8.67 5.05 -36.77
N ILE A 42 9.92 5.23 -36.35
CA ILE A 42 10.45 4.50 -35.21
C ILE A 42 9.54 4.93 -34.06
N PRO A 43 8.69 4.04 -33.50
CA PRO A 43 7.97 4.39 -32.30
C PRO A 43 9.04 4.71 -31.26
N VAL A 44 9.12 5.98 -30.87
CA VAL A 44 9.87 6.34 -29.68
C VAL A 44 9.15 5.57 -28.59
N LEU A 45 9.78 4.50 -28.10
CA LEU A 45 9.36 3.82 -26.88
C LEU A 45 9.46 4.91 -25.81
N ALA A 46 8.32 5.54 -25.53
CA ALA A 46 8.17 6.41 -24.38
C ALA A 46 8.56 5.55 -23.19
N HIS A 47 9.77 5.76 -22.68
CA HIS A 47 10.15 5.17 -21.41
C HIS A 47 9.15 5.73 -20.40
N SER A 48 8.37 4.85 -19.79
CA SER A 48 7.64 5.17 -18.57
C SER A 48 8.69 5.58 -17.54
N SER A 49 8.87 6.89 -17.37
CA SER A 49 9.67 7.40 -16.26
C SER A 49 8.78 7.44 -15.04
N ASP A 50 9.18 6.74 -13.98
CA ASP A 50 8.58 6.94 -12.67
C ASP A 50 8.88 8.37 -12.21
N CYS A 51 7.87 9.06 -11.70
CA CYS A 51 7.98 10.42 -11.21
C CYS A 51 7.68 10.48 -9.71
N THR A 52 8.44 11.23 -8.95
CA THR A 52 8.13 11.56 -7.56
C THR A 52 7.41 12.91 -7.51
N VAL A 53 6.20 12.93 -6.96
CA VAL A 53 5.41 14.14 -6.72
C VAL A 53 5.48 14.48 -5.24
N THR A 54 5.93 15.69 -4.92
CA THR A 54 6.03 16.19 -3.54
C THR A 54 4.87 17.13 -3.25
N PHE A 55 4.24 16.93 -2.10
CA PHE A 55 3.14 17.75 -1.59
C PHE A 55 3.61 18.55 -0.38
N GLY A 56 3.18 19.80 -0.28
CA GLY A 56 3.58 20.72 0.80
C GLY A 56 2.56 21.82 1.06
N PHE A 57 2.77 22.62 2.10
CA PHE A 57 1.94 23.81 2.30
C PHE A 57 2.28 24.90 1.27
N ALA A 58 1.25 25.59 0.78
CA ALA A 58 1.41 26.73 -0.12
C ALA A 58 2.19 27.88 0.55
N ASP A 59 1.98 28.06 1.85
CA ASP A 59 2.74 28.96 2.70
C ASP A 59 3.66 28.16 3.62
N ALA A 60 4.97 28.22 3.36
CA ALA A 60 5.98 27.51 4.12
C ALA A 60 6.08 27.95 5.60
N THR A 61 5.50 29.10 5.97
CA THR A 61 5.42 29.56 7.36
C THR A 61 4.27 28.94 8.15
N THR A 62 3.37 28.22 7.47
CA THR A 62 2.31 27.45 8.10
C THR A 62 2.92 26.41 9.03
N SER A 63 2.41 26.35 10.25
CA SER A 63 2.77 25.35 11.24
C SER A 63 1.51 24.65 11.75
N VAL A 64 1.50 23.32 11.71
CA VAL A 64 0.41 22.45 12.20
C VAL A 64 0.99 21.34 13.05
N SER A 65 0.17 20.67 13.87
CA SER A 65 0.50 19.38 14.51
C SER A 65 -0.30 18.22 13.93
N GLY A 66 -1.32 18.50 13.11
CA GLY A 66 -2.02 17.50 12.32
C GLY A 66 -2.53 18.10 11.02
N VAL A 67 -2.52 17.32 9.93
CA VAL A 67 -3.17 17.68 8.67
C VAL A 67 -3.74 16.43 8.01
N ILE A 68 -4.97 16.55 7.49
CA ILE A 68 -5.59 15.57 6.62
C ILE A 68 -5.83 16.25 5.27
N ALA A 69 -5.26 15.70 4.21
CA ALA A 69 -5.41 16.17 2.85
C ALA A 69 -6.06 15.09 1.97
N GLU A 70 -7.01 15.51 1.15
CA GLU A 70 -7.56 14.71 0.05
C GLU A 70 -6.97 15.21 -1.27
N VAL A 71 -6.38 14.29 -2.03
CA VAL A 71 -5.77 14.54 -3.33
C VAL A 71 -6.57 13.80 -4.39
N ASP A 72 -7.34 14.52 -5.18
CA ASP A 72 -7.98 14.00 -6.39
C ASP A 72 -6.97 14.05 -7.54
N TYR A 73 -6.62 12.88 -8.07
CA TYR A 73 -5.68 12.71 -9.18
C TYR A 73 -6.38 12.12 -10.42
N ALA A 74 -7.69 12.30 -10.55
CA ALA A 74 -8.48 11.82 -11.69
C ALA A 74 -8.01 12.38 -13.04
N ALA A 75 -7.41 13.58 -13.05
CA ALA A 75 -6.89 14.23 -14.26
C ALA A 75 -5.47 13.76 -14.64
N MET A 76 -4.77 13.07 -13.74
CA MET A 76 -3.40 12.60 -13.96
C MET A 76 -3.39 11.43 -14.98
N PRO A 77 -2.62 11.50 -16.07
CA PRO A 77 -2.32 10.29 -16.84
C PRO A 77 -1.45 9.38 -15.95
N GLY A 78 -1.69 8.07 -15.90
CA GLY A 78 -0.94 7.14 -15.02
C GLY A 78 -1.61 6.89 -13.67
N ASP A 79 -0.96 6.12 -12.81
CA ASP A 79 -1.52 5.65 -11.53
C ASP A 79 -0.51 5.80 -10.39
N LEU A 80 -1.03 5.84 -9.15
CA LEU A 80 -0.23 5.63 -7.96
C LEU A 80 -0.08 4.11 -7.78
N PRO A 81 1.13 3.56 -7.73
CA PRO A 81 1.30 2.13 -7.56
C PRO A 81 1.00 1.73 -6.10
N GLY A 82 0.33 0.59 -5.93
CA GLY A 82 -0.18 0.09 -4.66
C GLY A 82 -1.69 0.26 -4.53
N ASP A 83 -2.31 -0.44 -3.58
CA ASP A 83 -3.74 -0.34 -3.27
C ASP A 83 -3.91 0.04 -1.79
N ALA A 84 -4.96 0.81 -1.48
CA ALA A 84 -5.30 1.21 -0.11
C ALA A 84 -4.11 1.80 0.65
N ASP A 85 -3.66 1.15 1.72
CA ASP A 85 -2.57 1.56 2.60
C ASP A 85 -1.17 1.22 2.07
N ALA A 86 -1.07 0.42 1.01
CA ALA A 86 0.19 0.05 0.37
C ALA A 86 0.58 0.97 -0.81
N VAL A 87 -0.06 2.13 -0.94
CA VAL A 87 0.29 3.12 -1.97
C VAL A 87 1.74 3.60 -1.78
N ALA A 88 2.49 3.75 -2.88
CA ALA A 88 3.90 4.18 -2.86
C ALA A 88 4.06 5.67 -2.54
N CYS A 89 3.63 6.05 -1.35
CA CYS A 89 3.78 7.35 -0.75
C CYS A 89 4.64 7.24 0.52
N SER A 90 5.33 8.32 0.86
CA SER A 90 6.16 8.38 2.06
C SER A 90 6.03 9.75 2.74
N GLY A 91 6.07 9.76 4.07
CA GLY A 91 6.09 10.99 4.85
C GLY A 91 7.50 11.59 4.84
N GLU A 92 7.61 12.89 4.57
CA GLU A 92 8.89 13.60 4.48
C GLU A 92 9.27 14.30 5.80
N ILE A 93 8.36 14.31 6.78
CA ILE A 93 8.57 14.97 8.08
C ILE A 93 9.13 13.96 9.09
N PRO A 94 10.37 14.13 9.57
CA PRO A 94 10.95 13.24 10.57
C PRO A 94 10.12 13.23 11.87
N GLY A 95 9.79 12.03 12.33
CA GLY A 95 8.99 11.81 13.54
C GLY A 95 7.51 12.17 13.39
N ALA A 96 7.04 12.53 12.20
CA ALA A 96 5.60 12.57 11.93
C ALA A 96 5.11 11.17 11.58
N LEU A 97 3.90 10.88 12.04
CA LEU A 97 3.12 9.74 11.60
C LEU A 97 2.47 10.12 10.29
N ALA A 98 2.71 9.33 9.26
CA ALA A 98 2.06 9.47 7.98
C ALA A 98 1.22 8.23 7.70
N THR A 99 0.01 8.44 7.20
CA THR A 99 -0.84 7.38 6.66
C THR A 99 -1.34 7.83 5.30
N PHE A 100 -1.38 6.90 4.37
CA PHE A 100 -1.81 7.12 3.00
C PHE A 100 -2.85 6.06 2.68
N ASN A 101 -3.97 6.46 2.10
CA ASN A 101 -5.00 5.52 1.67
C ASN A 101 -5.47 5.92 0.27
N ASP A 102 -5.10 5.12 -0.72
CA ASP A 102 -5.53 5.30 -2.10
C ASP A 102 -6.84 4.57 -2.41
N ILE A 103 -7.84 5.33 -2.86
CA ILE A 103 -9.11 4.82 -3.35
C ILE A 103 -9.05 4.82 -4.88
N ALA A 104 -8.37 3.82 -5.44
CA ALA A 104 -8.06 3.74 -6.86
C ALA A 104 -9.29 3.88 -7.78
N ALA A 105 -10.45 3.32 -7.38
CA ALA A 105 -11.71 3.44 -8.12
C ALA A 105 -12.21 4.89 -8.27
N GLU A 106 -11.89 5.75 -7.31
CA GLU A 106 -12.26 7.17 -7.31
C GLU A 106 -11.10 8.07 -7.74
N ARG A 107 -9.89 7.51 -7.92
CA ARG A 107 -8.64 8.24 -8.14
C ARG A 107 -8.42 9.33 -7.08
N ARG A 108 -8.62 8.96 -5.81
CA ARG A 108 -8.43 9.84 -4.65
C ARG A 108 -7.50 9.23 -3.63
N LEU A 109 -6.49 9.99 -3.25
CA LEU A 109 -5.58 9.68 -2.15
C LEU A 109 -5.96 10.48 -0.92
N LYS A 110 -6.10 9.80 0.22
CA LYS A 110 -6.22 10.41 1.54
C LYS A 110 -4.86 10.34 2.24
N ALA A 111 -4.30 11.49 2.58
CA ALA A 111 -3.05 11.59 3.33
C ALA A 111 -3.33 12.19 4.70
N GLY A 112 -2.93 11.50 5.76
CA GLY A 112 -2.97 12.00 7.13
C GLY A 112 -1.55 12.12 7.66
N LEU A 113 -1.20 13.29 8.20
CA LEU A 113 0.07 13.51 8.89
C LEU A 113 -0.19 14.06 10.29
N VAL A 114 0.42 13.46 11.31
CA VAL A 114 0.30 13.92 12.70
C VAL A 114 1.65 13.89 13.37
N ARG A 115 1.97 14.94 14.11
CA ARG A 115 3.14 15.04 14.97
C ARG A 115 2.82 15.97 16.13
N LEU A 116 3.23 15.59 17.34
CA LEU A 116 2.96 16.40 18.52
C LEU A 116 3.72 17.74 18.45
N ALA A 117 5.01 17.69 18.09
CA ALA A 117 5.74 18.90 17.73
C ALA A 117 5.23 19.51 16.41
N PRO A 118 5.02 20.84 16.35
CA PRO A 118 4.57 21.49 15.13
C PRO A 118 5.50 21.24 13.93
N PHE A 119 4.92 21.03 12.76
CA PHE A 119 5.60 20.88 11.49
C PHE A 119 4.98 21.78 10.42
N GLY A 120 5.72 21.99 9.35
CA GLY A 120 5.36 22.91 8.28
C GLY A 120 6.27 22.75 7.07
N GLY A 121 6.23 23.73 6.17
CA GLY A 121 7.14 23.80 5.04
C GLY A 121 6.63 23.18 3.74
N ALA A 122 7.53 23.11 2.77
CA ALA A 122 7.22 22.78 1.38
C ALA A 122 7.20 21.28 1.08
N SER A 123 7.53 20.41 2.04
CA SER A 123 7.60 18.97 1.84
C SER A 123 6.97 18.26 3.04
N LEU A 124 5.74 17.80 2.86
CA LEU A 124 4.98 17.04 3.85
C LEU A 124 5.08 15.55 3.56
N PHE A 125 4.79 15.16 2.32
CA PHE A 125 4.86 13.79 1.84
C PHE A 125 5.18 13.77 0.34
N SER A 126 5.64 12.63 -0.15
CA SER A 126 5.87 12.39 -1.56
C SER A 126 5.19 11.10 -2.01
N CYS A 127 4.78 11.03 -3.28
CA CYS A 127 4.23 9.83 -3.89
C CYS A 127 4.90 9.54 -5.23
N THR A 128 5.08 8.26 -5.54
CA THR A 128 5.57 7.82 -6.85
C THR A 128 4.40 7.68 -7.82
N VAL A 129 4.55 8.20 -9.04
CA VAL A 129 3.60 8.08 -10.14
C VAL A 129 4.26 7.27 -11.24
N GLN A 130 3.57 6.26 -11.75
CA GLN A 130 4.08 5.41 -12.82
C GLN A 130 3.42 5.72 -14.17
N ASN A 131 4.13 5.39 -15.24
CA ASN A 131 3.63 5.40 -16.62
C ASN A 131 3.21 6.77 -17.17
N ALA A 132 3.61 7.86 -16.53
CA ALA A 132 3.28 9.20 -16.98
C ALA A 132 4.14 10.29 -16.33
N VAL A 133 4.15 11.46 -16.98
CA VAL A 133 4.72 12.69 -16.44
C VAL A 133 3.56 13.55 -15.93
N PRO A 134 3.32 13.60 -14.60
CA PRO A 134 2.24 14.38 -14.03
C PRO A 134 2.56 15.88 -14.08
N ARG A 135 1.52 16.70 -14.01
CA ARG A 135 1.59 18.16 -13.87
C ARG A 135 0.91 18.58 -12.58
N PRO A 136 1.27 19.73 -11.99
CA PRO A 136 0.58 20.22 -10.78
C PRO A 136 -0.93 20.38 -10.97
N SER A 137 -1.37 20.72 -12.18
CA SER A 137 -2.80 20.84 -12.54
C SER A 137 -3.57 19.52 -12.56
N ASP A 138 -2.86 18.39 -12.53
CA ASP A 138 -3.47 17.07 -12.55
C ASP A 138 -3.98 16.65 -11.16
N PHE A 139 -3.67 17.45 -10.14
CA PHE A 139 -4.02 17.22 -8.74
C PHE A 139 -4.94 18.34 -8.23
N SER A 140 -6.12 17.97 -7.77
CA SER A 140 -7.00 18.86 -7.00
C SER A 140 -6.92 18.48 -5.52
N ILE A 141 -6.33 19.37 -4.72
CA ILE A 141 -6.01 19.08 -3.31
C ILE A 141 -6.90 19.91 -2.38
N THR A 142 -7.52 19.24 -1.42
CA THR A 142 -8.32 19.86 -0.36
C THR A 142 -7.81 19.45 1.01
N THR A 143 -7.54 20.44 1.87
CA THR A 143 -7.28 20.19 3.28
C THR A 143 -8.59 19.93 4.02
N VAL A 144 -8.80 18.69 4.41
CA VAL A 144 -10.00 18.22 5.10
C VAL A 144 -9.96 18.56 6.59
N ASP A 145 -8.78 18.55 7.20
CA ASP A 145 -8.60 19.00 8.58
C ASP A 145 -7.17 19.47 8.83
N ALA A 146 -7.00 20.36 9.81
CA ALA A 146 -5.72 20.78 10.31
C ALA A 146 -5.83 21.24 11.76
N THR A 147 -4.87 20.86 12.60
CA THR A 147 -4.83 21.19 14.02
C THR A 147 -3.51 21.82 14.43
N ASP A 148 -3.53 22.69 15.45
CA ASP A 148 -2.33 23.18 16.12
C ASP A 148 -1.84 22.19 17.20
N SER A 149 -0.73 22.52 17.88
CA SER A 149 -0.17 21.68 18.95
C SER A 149 -1.03 21.57 20.20
N SER A 150 -2.07 22.40 20.31
CA SER A 150 -3.07 22.31 21.38
C SER A 150 -4.35 21.62 20.89
N LEU A 151 -4.29 20.95 19.72
CA LEU A 151 -5.39 20.26 19.08
C LEU A 151 -6.57 21.18 18.68
N ASN A 152 -6.35 22.49 18.61
CA ASN A 152 -7.37 23.40 18.10
C ASN A 152 -7.40 23.32 16.57
N SER A 153 -8.60 23.26 15.99
CA SER A 153 -8.76 23.32 14.54
C SER A 153 -8.30 24.68 13.99
N ILE A 154 -7.52 24.66 12.92
CA ILE A 154 -6.98 25.86 12.28
C ILE A 154 -7.97 26.37 11.23
N VAL A 155 -8.44 27.62 11.39
CA VAL A 155 -9.36 28.30 10.46
C VAL A 155 -8.81 29.69 10.11
N PRO A 156 -8.57 30.00 8.81
CA PRO A 156 -8.78 29.15 7.65
C PRO A 156 -7.78 27.98 7.59
N ARG A 157 -8.21 26.85 7.01
CA ARG A 157 -7.34 25.67 6.85
C ARG A 157 -6.16 26.01 5.95
N PRO A 158 -4.95 25.52 6.27
CA PRO A 158 -3.79 25.72 5.42
C PRO A 158 -3.98 25.00 4.08
N GLN A 159 -3.52 25.59 3.00
CA GLN A 159 -3.63 25.01 1.67
C GLN A 159 -2.46 24.06 1.40
N VAL A 160 -2.73 22.79 1.11
CA VAL A 160 -1.75 21.84 0.57
C VAL A 160 -1.73 21.93 -0.95
N VAL A 161 -0.53 21.95 -1.54
CA VAL A 161 -0.29 22.06 -2.99
C VAL A 161 0.82 21.10 -3.42
N VAL A 162 0.91 20.84 -4.73
CA VAL A 162 2.10 20.20 -5.31
C VAL A 162 3.26 21.20 -5.28
N THR A 163 4.35 20.84 -4.61
CA THR A 163 5.53 21.69 -4.44
C THR A 163 6.71 21.23 -5.30
N GLY A 164 6.70 19.98 -5.76
CA GLY A 164 7.73 19.44 -6.64
C GLY A 164 7.23 18.27 -7.48
N ILE A 165 7.78 18.11 -8.68
CA ILE A 165 7.64 16.93 -9.53
C ILE A 165 9.02 16.63 -10.10
N ASP A 166 9.56 15.46 -9.81
CA ASP A 166 10.82 14.96 -10.37
C ASP A 166 10.58 13.67 -11.15
N CYS A 167 10.82 13.71 -12.47
CA CYS A 167 10.63 12.57 -13.38
C CYS A 167 11.96 11.99 -13.89
N GLY A 168 13.05 12.16 -13.14
CA GLY A 168 14.33 11.50 -13.48
C GLY A 168 14.99 12.06 -14.74
N GLY A 169 14.80 13.35 -15.02
CA GLY A 169 15.54 14.07 -16.06
C GLY A 169 17.01 14.27 -15.69
N ARG A 170 17.83 13.21 -15.67
CA ARG A 170 19.29 13.22 -15.47
C ARG A 170 19.80 13.84 -14.15
N GLY A 171 19.05 13.71 -13.07
CA GLY A 171 19.65 13.59 -11.74
C GLY A 171 20.20 12.18 -11.59
N VAL A 172 21.45 12.03 -11.15
CA VAL A 172 22.06 10.72 -10.86
C VAL A 172 21.09 9.93 -9.97
N PRO A 173 20.71 8.69 -10.33
CA PRO A 173 19.81 7.91 -9.50
C PRO A 173 20.50 7.68 -8.15
N THR A 174 20.00 8.31 -7.10
CA THR A 174 20.21 7.78 -5.75
C THR A 174 19.29 6.57 -5.67
N THR A 175 19.81 5.42 -6.06
CA THR A 175 19.12 4.14 -5.92
C THR A 175 19.03 3.84 -4.43
N THR A 176 17.98 4.31 -3.78
CA THR A 176 17.53 3.68 -2.54
C THR A 176 16.90 2.37 -2.99
N SER A 177 17.71 1.30 -3.03
CA SER A 177 17.18 -0.05 -3.20
C SER A 177 16.43 -0.40 -1.93
N THR A 178 15.12 -0.16 -1.92
CA THR A 178 14.21 -0.86 -1.02
C THR A 178 14.24 -2.31 -1.47
N THR A 179 14.97 -3.14 -0.71
CA THR A 179 14.96 -4.58 -0.97
C THR A 179 13.66 -5.08 -0.38
N THR A 180 12.59 -5.10 -1.17
CA THR A 180 11.35 -5.75 -0.76
C THR A 180 11.64 -7.24 -0.78
N THR A 181 12.04 -7.79 0.36
CA THR A 181 12.18 -9.23 0.51
C THR A 181 10.78 -9.79 0.55
N THR A 182 10.26 -10.22 -0.61
CA THR A 182 9.04 -11.03 -0.62
C THR A 182 9.42 -12.40 -0.06
N LEU A 183 9.41 -12.51 1.28
CA LEU A 183 9.47 -13.82 1.92
C LEU A 183 8.27 -14.62 1.40
N ALA A 184 8.54 -15.88 1.03
CA ALA A 184 7.46 -16.84 0.83
C ALA A 184 6.59 -16.82 2.11
N PRO A 185 5.25 -16.84 2.00
CA PRO A 185 4.38 -16.76 3.17
C PRO A 185 4.88 -17.77 4.20
N PRO A 186 5.28 -17.32 5.40
CA PRO A 186 5.83 -18.23 6.38
C PRO A 186 4.80 -19.31 6.67
N ALA A 187 5.28 -20.55 6.76
CA ALA A 187 4.52 -21.59 7.42
C ALA A 187 4.37 -21.15 8.87
N ASP A 188 3.18 -20.61 9.18
CA ASP A 188 2.69 -20.18 10.49
C ASP A 188 3.37 -18.94 11.07
N GLY A 189 2.89 -17.76 10.66
CA GLY A 189 3.26 -16.49 11.29
C GLY A 189 2.86 -16.42 12.77
N CYS A 190 3.55 -15.57 13.53
CA CYS A 190 3.21 -15.24 14.90
C CYS A 190 2.52 -13.87 14.96
N VAL A 191 1.75 -13.66 16.01
CA VAL A 191 1.04 -12.41 16.28
C VAL A 191 1.48 -11.88 17.64
N VAL A 192 1.93 -10.63 17.67
CA VAL A 192 2.30 -9.91 18.90
C VAL A 192 1.22 -8.91 19.24
N ARG A 193 0.69 -8.98 20.46
CA ARG A 193 -0.29 -8.01 20.99
C ARG A 193 0.34 -7.09 22.00
N LEU A 194 0.15 -5.78 21.79
CA LEU A 194 0.65 -4.74 22.68
C LEU A 194 -0.50 -4.24 23.58
N GLU A 195 -0.24 -4.16 24.89
CA GLU A 195 -1.18 -3.63 25.89
C GLU A 195 -0.63 -2.33 26.48
N SER A 196 -1.44 -1.28 26.48
CA SER A 196 -1.19 -0.09 27.28
C SER A 196 -1.85 -0.23 28.66
N ARG A 197 -1.13 0.23 29.69
CA ARG A 197 -1.56 0.30 31.08
C ARG A 197 -1.42 1.73 31.57
N SER A 198 -2.52 2.48 31.48
CA SER A 198 -2.55 3.89 31.90
C SER A 198 -3.59 4.14 32.99
N GLY A 199 -3.18 4.89 34.03
CA GLY A 199 -4.10 5.42 35.04
C GLY A 199 -4.90 6.64 34.59
N SER A 200 -4.46 7.29 33.50
CA SER A 200 -5.07 8.50 32.93
C SER A 200 -5.49 8.26 31.47
N PRO A 201 -6.49 8.98 30.94
CA PRO A 201 -6.83 8.91 29.52
C PRO A 201 -5.64 9.30 28.63
N VAL A 202 -5.31 8.45 27.67
CA VAL A 202 -4.25 8.65 26.66
C VAL A 202 -4.92 8.96 25.32
N SER A 203 -4.68 10.15 24.77
CA SER A 203 -5.20 10.59 23.47
C SER A 203 -4.16 10.49 22.36
N GLY A 204 -2.88 10.65 22.69
CA GLY A 204 -1.77 10.38 21.77
C GLY A 204 -0.75 9.50 22.47
N LEU A 205 -0.21 8.51 21.76
CA LEU A 205 0.80 7.58 22.25
C LEU A 205 1.81 7.32 21.14
N VAL A 206 3.10 7.45 21.45
CA VAL A 206 4.21 7.03 20.58
C VAL A 206 5.08 6.05 21.36
N PHE A 207 5.37 4.91 20.76
CA PHE A 207 6.18 3.86 21.36
C PHE A 207 7.12 3.21 20.33
N GLU A 208 8.20 2.66 20.83
CA GLU A 208 9.17 1.86 20.09
C GLU A 208 9.10 0.43 20.65
N LEU A 209 8.93 -0.55 19.76
CA LEU A 209 9.04 -1.97 20.05
C LEU A 209 10.36 -2.47 19.46
N ASP A 210 11.34 -2.70 20.33
CA ASP A 210 12.59 -3.39 19.99
C ASP A 210 12.33 -4.90 19.99
N TYR A 211 12.54 -5.52 18.84
CA TYR A 211 12.37 -6.96 18.63
C TYR A 211 13.70 -7.63 18.26
N THR A 212 14.84 -6.97 18.41
CA THR A 212 16.17 -7.49 18.02
C THR A 212 16.54 -8.80 18.74
N ALA A 213 16.07 -8.99 19.97
CA ALA A 213 16.34 -10.19 20.76
C ALA A 213 15.46 -11.40 20.36
N SER A 214 14.36 -11.17 19.66
CA SER A 214 13.39 -12.21 19.29
C SER A 214 13.86 -13.12 18.16
N GLY A 215 14.76 -12.63 17.30
CA GLY A 215 15.08 -13.28 16.02
C GLY A 215 13.87 -13.36 15.07
N ALA A 216 12.81 -12.61 15.37
CA ALA A 216 11.67 -12.41 14.51
C ALA A 216 11.82 -11.11 13.69
N GLU A 217 11.04 -11.01 12.63
CA GLU A 217 10.94 -9.86 11.75
C GLU A 217 9.47 -9.45 11.68
N VAL A 218 9.17 -8.14 11.72
CA VAL A 218 7.79 -7.70 11.51
C VAL A 218 7.42 -7.99 10.05
N VAL A 219 6.24 -8.55 9.81
CA VAL A 219 5.79 -8.81 8.44
C VAL A 219 5.52 -7.46 7.76
N GLY A 220 6.06 -7.25 6.56
CA GLY A 220 5.99 -5.97 5.86
C GLY A 220 7.19 -5.07 6.20
N ALA A 221 7.29 -3.92 5.53
CA ALA A 221 8.45 -3.03 5.63
C ALA A 221 8.01 -1.58 5.81
N ALA A 222 8.77 -0.80 6.59
CA ALA A 222 8.50 0.61 6.83
C ALA A 222 7.02 0.84 7.22
N GLN A 223 6.32 1.72 6.50
CA GLN A 223 4.92 2.07 6.78
C GLN A 223 3.91 0.98 6.41
N SER A 224 4.36 -0.09 5.75
CA SER A 224 3.55 -1.27 5.39
C SER A 224 3.73 -2.42 6.38
N ALA A 225 4.21 -2.13 7.59
CA ALA A 225 4.24 -3.10 8.68
C ALA A 225 2.82 -3.66 8.91
N ALA A 226 2.69 -4.99 8.95
CA ALA A 226 1.45 -5.72 9.12
C ALA A 226 0.95 -5.63 10.58
N CYS A 227 0.57 -4.42 10.97
CA CYS A 227 0.08 -4.07 12.28
C CYS A 227 -1.30 -3.43 12.14
N LYS A 228 -2.24 -3.86 12.99
CA LYS A 228 -3.56 -3.23 13.11
C LYS A 228 -3.74 -2.58 14.46
N THR A 229 -4.44 -1.45 14.46
CA THR A 229 -4.91 -0.79 15.67
C THR A 229 -6.14 -1.49 16.22
N LEU A 230 -6.13 -1.78 17.53
CA LEU A 230 -7.23 -2.47 18.21
C LEU A 230 -8.04 -1.58 19.14
N VAL A 231 -7.62 -0.32 19.38
CA VAL A 231 -8.41 0.65 20.12
C VAL A 231 -9.55 1.15 19.22
N PRO A 232 -10.83 0.97 19.60
CA PRO A 232 -11.95 1.41 18.77
C PRO A 232 -11.89 2.92 18.52
N ASN A 233 -12.06 3.34 17.26
CA ASN A 233 -12.01 4.74 16.82
C ASN A 233 -10.65 5.43 17.02
N ALA A 234 -9.58 4.69 17.29
CA ALA A 234 -8.24 5.23 17.23
C ALA A 234 -7.68 5.11 15.81
N LEU A 235 -6.84 6.05 15.44
CA LEU A 235 -5.97 5.95 14.28
C LEU A 235 -4.61 5.46 14.76
N GLY A 236 -4.03 4.47 14.10
CA GLY A 236 -2.64 4.09 14.34
C GLY A 236 -1.83 4.06 13.07
N ALA A 237 -0.54 4.28 13.23
CA ALA A 237 0.46 4.16 12.18
C ALA A 237 1.66 3.39 12.75
N TYR A 238 2.23 2.51 11.94
CA TYR A 238 3.31 1.62 12.33
C TYR A 238 4.40 1.72 11.28
N ASN A 239 5.63 1.96 11.71
CA ASN A 239 6.78 2.07 10.84
C ASN A 239 7.87 1.11 11.31
N ASP A 240 8.10 0.06 10.53
CA ASP A 240 9.16 -0.90 10.82
C ASP A 240 10.52 -0.42 10.28
N ILE A 241 11.51 -0.34 11.17
CA ILE A 241 12.89 0.04 10.87
C ILE A 241 13.72 -1.25 10.91
N GLU A 242 13.59 -2.06 9.86
CA GLU A 242 14.22 -3.39 9.72
C GLU A 242 15.72 -3.39 10.08
N ALA A 243 16.44 -2.35 9.65
CA ALA A 243 17.88 -2.22 9.88
C ALA A 243 18.26 -2.16 11.37
N ASP A 244 17.36 -1.66 12.20
CA ASP A 244 17.56 -1.47 13.64
C ASP A 244 16.79 -2.52 14.46
N GLY A 245 15.89 -3.31 13.85
CA GLY A 245 15.02 -4.26 14.53
C GLY A 245 14.04 -3.56 15.48
N VAL A 246 13.54 -2.38 15.07
CA VAL A 246 12.65 -1.54 15.86
C VAL A 246 11.40 -1.18 15.07
N LEU A 247 10.24 -1.44 15.66
CA LEU A 247 8.95 -0.98 15.17
C LEU A 247 8.55 0.29 15.93
N VAL A 248 8.37 1.40 15.21
CA VAL A 248 7.82 2.64 15.78
C VAL A 248 6.31 2.61 15.57
N GLY A 249 5.56 2.50 16.66
CA GLY A 249 4.11 2.56 16.64
C GLY A 249 3.63 3.87 17.23
N ALA A 250 2.54 4.40 16.66
CA ALA A 250 1.86 5.49 17.29
C ALA A 250 0.36 5.46 17.06
N LEU A 251 -0.35 6.05 18.00
CA LEU A 251 -1.79 5.92 18.13
C LEU A 251 -2.40 7.24 18.59
N VAL A 252 -3.49 7.64 17.94
CA VAL A 252 -4.27 8.83 18.26
C VAL A 252 -5.72 8.42 18.49
N HIS A 253 -6.28 8.79 19.64
CA HIS A 253 -7.67 8.53 20.01
C HIS A 253 -8.27 9.77 20.67
N VAL A 254 -9.10 10.52 19.95
CA VAL A 254 -9.59 11.85 20.35
C VAL A 254 -10.22 11.88 21.74
N ALA A 255 -11.00 10.86 22.12
CA ALA A 255 -11.66 10.81 23.43
C ALA A 255 -10.76 10.30 24.57
N GLY A 256 -9.55 9.86 24.25
CA GLY A 256 -8.66 9.12 25.13
C GLY A 256 -9.11 7.69 25.47
N PHE A 257 -8.15 6.82 25.79
CA PHE A 257 -8.39 5.49 26.36
C PHE A 257 -7.60 5.32 27.67
N SER A 258 -8.06 4.48 28.59
CA SER A 258 -7.40 4.28 29.89
C SER A 258 -7.61 2.87 30.42
N GLY A 259 -6.90 2.53 31.49
CA GLY A 259 -6.89 1.19 32.07
C GLY A 259 -5.94 0.26 31.32
N ARG A 260 -6.30 -1.02 31.25
CA ARG A 260 -5.61 -2.04 30.45
C ARG A 260 -6.31 -2.14 29.11
N THR A 261 -5.61 -1.81 28.03
CA THR A 261 -6.18 -1.77 26.68
C THR A 261 -5.21 -2.40 25.70
N ILE A 262 -5.66 -3.39 24.93
CA ILE A 262 -4.87 -3.89 23.79
C ILE A 262 -4.89 -2.81 22.71
N ILE A 263 -3.73 -2.24 22.41
CA ILE A 263 -3.62 -1.09 21.52
C ILE A 263 -3.35 -1.49 20.07
N SER A 264 -2.63 -2.59 19.86
CA SER A 264 -2.27 -3.05 18.53
C SER A 264 -1.97 -4.53 18.49
N GLU A 265 -2.05 -5.08 17.29
CA GLU A 265 -1.70 -6.44 16.95
C GLU A 265 -0.81 -6.40 15.71
N CYS A 266 0.38 -7.00 15.78
CA CYS A 266 1.36 -7.02 14.69
C CYS A 266 1.71 -8.47 14.32
N GLU A 267 1.75 -8.75 13.03
CA GLU A 267 2.25 -10.01 12.50
C GLU A 267 3.77 -9.99 12.45
N ILE A 268 4.39 -11.09 12.88
CA ILE A 268 5.84 -11.29 12.84
C ILE A 268 6.15 -12.65 12.21
N ASP A 269 7.23 -12.72 11.44
CA ASP A 269 7.83 -13.97 10.99
C ASP A 269 8.97 -14.35 11.93
N ALA A 270 8.95 -15.58 12.44
CA ALA A 270 9.94 -16.06 13.38
C ALA A 270 10.25 -17.53 13.16
N SER A 271 11.54 -17.86 13.01
CA SER A 271 12.00 -19.26 12.89
C SER A 271 11.89 -20.06 14.20
N VAL A 272 11.77 -19.36 15.33
CA VAL A 272 11.56 -19.90 16.67
C VAL A 272 10.50 -19.05 17.34
N VAL A 273 9.53 -19.69 18.02
CA VAL A 273 8.47 -19.00 18.77
C VAL A 273 9.09 -18.01 19.78
N PRO A 274 8.92 -16.69 19.59
CA PRO A 274 9.46 -15.71 20.52
C PRO A 274 8.71 -15.74 21.86
N SER A 275 9.42 -15.45 22.93
CA SER A 275 8.84 -15.18 24.24
C SER A 275 8.57 -13.69 24.42
N ILE A 276 7.66 -13.35 25.34
CA ILE A 276 7.35 -11.95 25.68
C ILE A 276 8.61 -11.16 26.08
N SER A 277 9.57 -11.81 26.76
CA SER A 277 10.81 -11.16 27.20
C SER A 277 11.79 -10.84 26.08
N ASP A 278 11.55 -11.35 24.87
CA ASP A 278 12.39 -11.06 23.71
C ASP A 278 12.02 -9.73 23.03
N PHE A 279 11.03 -9.03 23.59
CA PHE A 279 10.57 -7.73 23.15
C PHE A 279 10.76 -6.70 24.26
N ALA A 280 11.24 -5.52 23.90
CA ALA A 280 11.28 -4.37 24.79
C ALA A 280 10.44 -3.24 24.21
N VAL A 281 9.54 -2.68 25.02
CA VAL A 281 8.72 -1.55 24.61
C VAL A 281 9.14 -0.31 25.38
N ASN A 282 9.42 0.77 24.64
CA ASN A 282 9.75 2.07 25.16
C ASN A 282 8.70 3.09 24.71
N VAL A 283 7.95 3.66 25.65
CA VAL A 283 7.05 4.77 25.34
C VAL A 283 7.89 6.04 25.31
N THR A 284 7.91 6.72 24.17
CA THR A 284 8.68 7.96 23.99
C THR A 284 7.83 9.20 24.22
N GLU A 285 6.52 9.10 23.98
CA GLU A 285 5.60 10.22 24.12
C GLU A 285 4.17 9.76 24.45
N ALA A 286 3.48 10.52 25.30
CA ALA A 286 2.06 10.33 25.56
C ALA A 286 1.40 11.64 25.99
N VAL A 287 0.23 11.92 25.44
CA VAL A 287 -0.59 13.11 25.77
C VAL A 287 -2.02 12.72 26.12
N ASP A 288 -2.64 13.49 26.99
CA ASP A 288 -4.04 13.34 27.37
C ASP A 288 -5.00 13.99 26.34
N PRO A 289 -6.33 13.84 26.48
CA PRO A 289 -7.29 14.46 25.56
C PRO A 289 -7.26 16.00 25.51
N SER A 290 -6.60 16.66 26.46
CA SER A 290 -6.37 18.11 26.43
C SER A 290 -5.08 18.49 25.72
N GLY A 291 -4.30 17.50 25.24
CA GLY A 291 -3.00 17.69 24.63
C GLY A 291 -1.87 17.89 25.65
N ALA A 292 -2.13 17.67 26.94
CA ALA A 292 -1.10 17.81 27.98
C ALA A 292 -0.28 16.52 28.10
N ASP A 293 1.03 16.66 28.29
CA ASP A 293 1.95 15.54 28.50
C ASP A 293 1.54 14.70 29.72
N ILE A 294 1.53 13.38 29.55
CA ILE A 294 1.25 12.43 30.64
C ILE A 294 2.56 12.11 31.36
N VAL A 295 2.67 12.50 32.64
CA VAL A 295 3.82 12.21 33.49
C VAL A 295 3.38 11.53 34.79
N PRO A 296 3.88 10.32 35.12
CA PRO A 296 4.80 9.50 34.33
C PRO A 296 4.14 8.93 33.06
N LEU A 297 4.95 8.63 32.04
CA LEU A 297 4.46 8.00 30.80
C LEU A 297 3.72 6.69 31.09
N PRO A 298 2.66 6.36 30.33
CA PRO A 298 1.95 5.11 30.48
C PRO A 298 2.89 3.93 30.18
N ALA A 299 2.68 2.80 30.86
CA ALA A 299 3.39 1.58 30.52
C ALA A 299 2.76 0.95 29.27
N VAL A 300 3.58 0.49 28.34
CA VAL A 300 3.15 -0.38 27.24
C VAL A 300 4.02 -1.63 27.30
N ASP A 301 3.40 -2.79 27.14
CA ASP A 301 4.06 -4.09 27.25
C ASP A 301 3.53 -5.04 26.17
N VAL A 302 4.31 -6.05 25.82
CA VAL A 302 3.81 -7.19 25.04
C VAL A 302 2.93 -8.05 25.95
N ALA A 303 1.63 -8.10 25.65
CA ALA A 303 0.66 -8.85 26.43
C ALA A 303 0.66 -10.34 26.07
N GLU A 304 0.85 -10.65 24.79
CA GLU A 304 0.73 -11.99 24.25
C GLU A 304 1.55 -12.13 22.96
N VAL A 305 2.18 -13.29 22.79
CA VAL A 305 2.75 -13.75 21.52
C VAL A 305 2.06 -15.05 21.16
N VAL A 306 1.29 -15.06 20.07
CA VAL A 306 0.56 -16.23 19.59
C VAL A 306 1.17 -16.67 18.27
N CYS A 307 1.92 -17.76 18.29
CA CYS A 307 2.37 -18.40 17.07
C CYS A 307 1.36 -19.47 16.66
N GLY A 308 0.99 -19.50 15.37
CA GLY A 308 0.34 -20.67 14.82
C GLY A 308 1.27 -21.87 15.08
N SER A 309 0.83 -22.84 15.88
CA SER A 309 1.44 -24.15 15.72
C SER A 309 0.92 -24.60 14.37
N GLY A 310 1.81 -24.77 13.39
CA GLY A 310 1.48 -25.41 12.15
C GLY A 310 0.66 -26.64 12.38
N SER A 311 -0.64 -26.45 12.25
CA SER A 311 -1.52 -27.54 11.95
C SER A 311 -1.20 -27.84 10.51
N ALA A 312 -0.14 -28.63 10.33
CA ALA A 312 -0.06 -29.67 9.31
C ALA A 312 -1.21 -30.70 9.50
N GLY A 313 -2.39 -30.26 9.95
CA GLY A 313 -3.64 -30.89 9.63
C GLY A 313 -3.80 -30.70 8.14
N SER A 314 -3.27 -31.68 7.39
CA SER A 314 -3.90 -32.22 6.20
C SER A 314 -5.26 -31.57 5.96
N GLY A 315 -5.26 -30.46 5.22
CA GLY A 315 -6.44 -30.03 4.51
C GLY A 315 -6.76 -31.15 3.54
N THR A 316 -7.53 -32.15 3.99
CA THR A 316 -8.65 -32.56 3.17
C THR A 316 -9.45 -31.29 3.01
N ASP A 317 -9.14 -30.59 1.93
CA ASP A 317 -10.03 -29.66 1.31
C ASP A 317 -11.46 -30.18 1.47
N GLY A 318 -12.28 -29.43 2.20
CA GLY A 318 -13.73 -29.61 2.25
C GLY A 318 -14.40 -29.43 0.88
N ARG A 319 -13.70 -29.72 -0.22
CA ARG A 319 -14.19 -29.78 -1.61
C ARG A 319 -15.16 -30.94 -1.88
N ASN A 320 -15.43 -31.80 -0.89
CA ASN A 320 -16.48 -32.82 -0.97
C ASN A 320 -17.69 -32.53 -0.08
N GLY A 321 -17.99 -31.25 0.15
CA GLY A 321 -19.32 -30.81 0.59
C GLY A 321 -20.34 -30.92 -0.54
N GLY A 322 -20.68 -32.15 -0.96
CA GLY A 322 -21.84 -32.45 -1.82
C GLY A 322 -23.19 -32.24 -1.11
N GLY A 323 -23.26 -31.23 -0.23
CA GLY A 323 -24.49 -30.78 0.40
C GLY A 323 -25.26 -29.94 -0.60
N ASN A 324 -26.22 -30.56 -1.27
CA ASN A 324 -27.25 -29.88 -2.05
C ASN A 324 -27.80 -28.72 -1.20
N PRO A 325 -27.61 -27.43 -1.56
CA PRO A 325 -28.19 -26.34 -0.80
C PRO A 325 -29.70 -26.54 -0.77
N ALA A 326 -30.29 -26.47 0.42
CA ALA A 326 -31.74 -26.53 0.56
C ALA A 326 -32.36 -25.44 -0.36
N PRO A 327 -33.40 -25.75 -1.15
CA PRO A 327 -34.04 -24.78 -2.02
C PRO A 327 -34.62 -23.65 -1.15
N GLY A 328 -33.98 -22.48 -1.19
CA GLY A 328 -34.34 -21.33 -0.35
C GLY A 328 -33.24 -20.32 -0.08
N SER A 329 -32.03 -20.45 -0.65
CA SER A 329 -31.01 -19.39 -0.57
C SER A 329 -31.50 -18.14 -1.29
N CYS A 330 -31.63 -17.04 -0.56
CA CYS A 330 -31.95 -15.73 -1.11
C CYS A 330 -30.84 -15.32 -2.09
N SER A 331 -31.09 -15.48 -3.39
CA SER A 331 -30.34 -14.77 -4.42
C SER A 331 -31.01 -13.41 -4.63
N GLY A 332 -30.31 -12.33 -4.35
CA GLY A 332 -30.76 -10.97 -4.60
C GLY A 332 -29.71 -9.97 -4.18
N ASP A 333 -29.73 -8.79 -4.80
CA ASP A 333 -28.89 -7.67 -4.43
C ASP A 333 -29.18 -7.27 -2.97
N TYR A 334 -28.14 -7.04 -2.18
CA TYR A 334 -28.26 -6.57 -0.81
C TYR A 334 -27.82 -5.11 -0.74
N ASP A 335 -28.75 -4.22 -0.39
CA ASP A 335 -28.41 -2.85 -0.02
C ASP A 335 -28.12 -2.78 1.49
N ILE A 336 -26.88 -2.44 1.84
CA ILE A 336 -26.51 -2.12 3.22
C ILE A 336 -26.57 -0.61 3.38
N THR A 337 -27.62 -0.11 4.06
CA THR A 337 -27.77 1.33 4.33
C THR A 337 -27.34 1.66 5.76
N PHE A 338 -26.33 2.50 5.90
CA PHE A 338 -25.95 3.10 7.17
C PHE A 338 -26.64 4.46 7.32
N ALA A 339 -27.36 4.68 8.42
CA ALA A 339 -28.00 5.95 8.71
C ALA A 339 -27.49 6.51 10.05
N ALA A 340 -26.90 7.69 10.03
CA ALA A 340 -26.61 8.47 11.23
C ALA A 340 -27.85 9.31 11.59
N SER A 341 -28.45 9.05 12.75
CA SER A 341 -29.57 9.86 13.24
C SER A 341 -29.07 11.26 13.62
N SER A 342 -29.73 12.29 13.11
CA SER A 342 -29.37 13.71 13.29
C SER A 342 -29.14 14.09 14.76
N GLY A 343 -27.87 14.26 15.13
CA GLY A 343 -27.33 14.79 16.39
C GLY A 343 -26.00 15.50 16.10
N PRO A 344 -25.35 16.17 17.08
CA PRO A 344 -24.23 17.07 16.80
C PRO A 344 -23.10 16.33 16.06
N THR A 345 -22.64 16.99 14.99
CA THR A 345 -21.53 16.66 14.07
C THR A 345 -20.69 15.44 14.45
N LEU A 346 -20.86 14.35 13.70
CA LEU A 346 -19.86 13.26 13.66
C LEU A 346 -18.60 13.81 12.96
N ALA A 347 -17.46 13.80 13.66
CA ALA A 347 -16.18 14.22 13.09
C ALA A 347 -15.65 13.18 12.08
N SER A 348 -15.91 11.89 12.33
CA SER A 348 -15.71 10.79 11.38
C SER A 348 -16.59 9.60 11.78
N LEU A 349 -16.98 8.78 10.80
CA LEU A 349 -17.63 7.49 10.99
C LEU A 349 -16.83 6.48 10.16
N GLN A 350 -16.11 5.59 10.83
CA GLN A 350 -15.47 4.45 10.18
C GLN A 350 -16.39 3.24 10.30
N VAL A 351 -16.61 2.56 9.18
CA VAL A 351 -17.43 1.36 9.10
C VAL A 351 -16.56 0.27 8.51
N ASP A 352 -16.20 -0.71 9.33
CA ASP A 352 -15.63 -1.96 8.85
C ASP A 352 -16.74 -2.97 8.61
N VAL A 353 -16.79 -3.51 7.39
CA VAL A 353 -17.70 -4.58 7.00
C VAL A 353 -16.88 -5.83 6.78
N GLU A 354 -16.83 -6.68 7.79
CA GLU A 354 -16.19 -7.99 7.69
C GLU A 354 -17.19 -9.00 7.12
N TYR A 355 -16.91 -9.53 5.93
CA TYR A 355 -17.79 -10.47 5.24
C TYR A 355 -17.25 -11.90 5.36
N ALA A 356 -17.67 -12.61 6.40
CA ALA A 356 -17.41 -14.03 6.53
C ALA A 356 -18.59 -14.84 5.97
N ALA A 357 -18.40 -15.43 4.78
CA ALA A 357 -19.16 -16.56 4.24
C ALA A 357 -20.54 -16.32 3.59
N ALA A 358 -20.62 -15.54 2.50
CA ALA A 358 -21.65 -15.82 1.49
C ALA A 358 -21.06 -16.27 0.14
N PRO A 359 -21.67 -17.26 -0.52
CA PRO A 359 -21.30 -17.66 -1.87
C PRO A 359 -21.85 -16.64 -2.88
N GLY A 360 -20.96 -15.79 -3.38
CA GLY A 360 -21.21 -14.84 -4.46
C GLY A 360 -19.98 -13.94 -4.62
N ASP A 361 -19.44 -13.85 -5.83
CA ASP A 361 -18.38 -12.89 -6.15
C ASP A 361 -18.99 -11.47 -6.12
N PHE A 362 -18.27 -10.54 -5.49
CA PHE A 362 -18.50 -9.10 -5.63
C PHE A 362 -17.82 -8.57 -6.90
#